data_AF-A0A7V9FDQ4-F1
#
_entry.id   AF-A0A7V9FDQ4-F1
#
_cell.length_a   1.000
_cell.length_b   1.000
_cell.length_c   1.000
_cell.angle_alpha   90.00
_cell.angle_beta   90.00
_cell.angle_gamma   90.00
#
_symmetry.space_group_name_H-M   'P 1'
#
loop_
_entity.id
_entity.type
_entity.pdbx_description
1 polymer ?
#
loop_
_entity_poly.entity_id
_entity_poly.type
_entity_poly.pdbx_seq_one_letter_code
_entity_poly.pdbx_strand_id
1 'polypeptide(L)'
;MALNVKIEHFDGKVILDLFPEEPRQWIADDPDDRNWPLYIYADHEKLNRGEYEVVGIEALDVSDITDEWLNALDALDLPRVDVPDAGLADVAVSEVLRMARTTYPSRYSAASV
;
A
#
# COMPACT_ATOMS: atom_id res chain seq x y z
N MET A 1 -10.81 1.14 15.93
CA MET A 1 -11.02 2.44 15.26
C MET A 1 -10.26 2.36 13.97
N ALA A 2 -10.91 2.62 12.84
CA ALA A 2 -10.24 2.60 11.54
C ALA A 2 -9.52 3.92 11.30
N LEU A 3 -8.46 3.86 10.52
CA LEU A 3 -7.58 4.97 10.20
C LEU A 3 -8.08 5.64 8.92
N ASN A 4 -8.28 6.95 8.94
CA ASN A 4 -8.66 7.68 7.73
C ASN A 4 -7.46 7.80 6.80
N VAL A 5 -7.56 7.20 5.62
CA VAL A 5 -6.48 7.13 4.65
C VAL A 5 -6.93 7.78 3.34
N LYS A 6 -6.03 8.57 2.77
CA LYS A 6 -6.18 9.10 1.42
C LYS A 6 -5.46 8.18 0.44
N ILE A 7 -6.11 7.89 -0.69
CA ILE A 7 -5.44 7.24 -1.82
C ILE A 7 -4.89 8.33 -2.73
N GLU A 8 -3.59 8.29 -2.97
CA GLU A 8 -2.99 9.06 -4.05
C GLU A 8 -2.74 8.13 -5.23
N HIS A 9 -3.19 8.53 -6.41
CA HIS A 9 -3.01 7.75 -7.63
C HIS A 9 -2.44 8.62 -8.75
N PHE A 10 -1.50 8.07 -9.50
CA PHE A 10 -0.90 8.74 -10.65
C PHE A 10 -0.29 7.69 -11.60
N ASP A 11 -0.78 7.61 -12.84
CA ASP A 11 -0.19 6.74 -13.88
C ASP A 11 -0.03 5.25 -13.45
N GLY A 12 -1.10 4.65 -12.92
CA GLY A 12 -1.09 3.25 -12.43
C GLY A 12 -0.42 3.05 -11.06
N LYS A 13 0.34 4.04 -10.57
CA LYS A 13 0.88 4.07 -9.22
C LYS A 13 -0.22 4.38 -8.20
N VAL A 14 -0.19 3.70 -7.06
CA VAL A 14 -1.08 3.92 -5.92
C VAL A 14 -0.26 4.06 -4.64
N ILE A 15 -0.50 5.13 -3.87
CA ILE A 15 0.10 5.34 -2.56
C ILE A 15 -1.02 5.38 -1.52
N LEU A 16 -0.88 4.54 -0.50
CA LEU A 16 -1.70 4.52 0.70
C LEU A 16 -0.87 5.05 1.85
N ASP A 17 -1.21 6.26 2.28
CA ASP A 17 -0.55 6.90 3.41
C ASP A 17 -1.33 6.62 4.68
N LEU A 18 -0.83 5.72 5.52
CA LEU A 18 -1.52 5.31 6.73
C LEU A 18 -1.42 6.44 7.77
N PHE A 19 -0.25 7.08 7.88
CA PHE A 19 -0.01 8.15 8.85
C PHE A 19 0.67 9.36 8.17
N PRO A 20 -0.11 10.28 7.58
CA PRO A 20 0.41 11.40 6.78
C PRO A 20 1.26 12.41 7.55
N GLU A 21 1.10 12.49 8.86
CA GLU A 21 1.85 13.40 9.72
C GLU A 21 3.20 12.80 10.15
N GLU A 22 3.40 11.49 9.95
CA GLU A 22 4.61 10.80 10.40
C GLU A 22 5.69 10.78 9.30
N PRO A 23 6.96 11.10 9.63
CA PRO A 23 8.06 10.99 8.68
C PRO A 23 8.24 9.55 8.20
N ARG A 24 8.07 9.34 6.90
CA ARG A 24 8.22 8.01 6.28
C ARG A 24 9.68 7.72 5.97
N GLN A 25 10.19 6.58 6.43
CA GLN A 25 11.43 6.02 5.89
C GLN A 25 11.11 4.77 5.06
N TRP A 26 11.70 4.72 3.88
CA TRP A 26 11.67 3.49 3.08
C TRP A 26 12.48 2.41 3.79
N ILE A 27 11.84 1.27 4.03
CA ILE A 27 12.51 0.10 4.60
C ILE A 27 13.08 -0.68 3.41
N ALA A 28 14.30 -0.35 3.03
CA ALA A 28 15.06 -1.22 2.14
C ALA A 28 16.26 -1.76 2.89
N ASP A 29 16.03 -2.88 3.55
CA ASP A 29 17.04 -3.90 3.72
C ASP A 29 16.37 -5.19 3.25
N ASP A 30 16.59 -5.53 1.98
CA ASP A 30 15.95 -6.65 1.28
C ASP A 30 16.27 -8.00 1.96
N PRO A 31 15.26 -8.81 2.35
CA PRO A 31 15.47 -10.24 2.62
C PRO A 31 14.63 -11.13 1.70
N ASP A 32 14.07 -10.63 0.59
CA ASP A 32 13.25 -11.47 -0.28
C ASP A 32 13.42 -11.10 -1.76
N ASP A 33 14.17 -11.94 -2.50
CA ASP A 33 14.30 -11.94 -3.96
C ASP A 33 12.95 -12.01 -4.72
N ARG A 34 11.83 -12.12 -3.99
CA ARG A 34 10.49 -11.87 -4.48
C ARG A 34 10.36 -10.37 -4.75
N ASN A 35 10.64 -10.00 -6.00
CA ASN A 35 10.37 -8.70 -6.63
C ASN A 35 8.92 -8.20 -6.35
N TRP A 36 8.67 -7.77 -5.12
CA TRP A 36 7.38 -7.30 -4.62
C TRP A 36 7.10 -5.96 -5.30
N PRO A 37 5.90 -5.76 -5.88
CA PRO A 37 5.57 -4.51 -6.57
C PRO A 37 5.17 -3.42 -5.57
N LEU A 38 5.27 -3.74 -4.27
CA LEU A 38 4.85 -2.94 -3.14
C LEU A 38 6.09 -2.48 -2.37
N TYR A 39 6.18 -1.18 -2.17
CA TYR A 39 7.07 -0.59 -1.19
C TYR A 39 6.31 -0.38 0.11
N ILE A 40 6.91 -0.85 1.21
CA ILE A 40 6.39 -0.63 2.57
C ILE A 40 7.28 0.42 3.24
N TYR A 41 6.63 1.43 3.81
CA TYR A 41 7.28 2.48 4.60
C TYR A 41 7.05 2.21 6.08
N ALA A 42 8.08 2.43 6.90
CA ALA A 42 7.93 2.46 8.35
C ALA A 42 8.19 3.84 8.92
N ASP A 43 7.68 4.01 10.13
CA ASP A 43 8.01 5.13 10.99
C ASP A 43 9.53 5.15 11.25
N HIS A 44 10.16 6.26 10.89
CA HIS A 44 11.60 6.43 11.02
C HIS A 44 12.09 6.34 12.47
N GLU A 45 11.37 6.95 13.41
CA GLU A 45 11.78 7.03 14.80
C GLU A 45 11.68 5.68 15.50
N LYS A 46 10.62 4.91 15.21
CA LYS A 46 10.43 3.54 15.71
C LYS A 46 11.44 2.59 15.09
N LEU A 47 11.73 2.71 13.80
CA LEU A 47 12.75 1.87 13.16
C LEU A 47 14.11 2.05 13.82
N ASN A 48 14.51 3.29 14.15
CA ASN A 48 15.75 3.58 14.89
C ASN A 48 15.78 2.97 16.31
N ARG A 49 14.63 2.62 16.88
CA ARG A 49 14.49 1.91 18.17
C ARG A 49 14.38 0.39 18.02
N GLY A 50 14.40 -0.14 16.80
CA GLY A 50 14.20 -1.56 16.51
C GLY A 50 12.72 -1.99 16.54
N GLU A 51 11.79 -1.04 16.51
CA GLU A 51 10.36 -1.28 16.40
C GLU A 51 9.92 -1.17 14.94
N TYR A 52 8.96 -2.01 14.53
CA TYR A 52 8.42 -2.01 13.17
C TYR A 52 6.97 -1.54 13.19
N GLU A 53 6.72 -0.33 12.69
CA GLU A 53 5.37 0.19 12.46
C GLU A 53 5.25 0.63 11.01
N VAL A 54 4.32 0.03 10.28
CA VAL A 54 4.06 0.38 8.88
C VAL A 54 3.26 1.67 8.83
N VAL A 55 3.80 2.68 8.15
CA VAL A 55 3.18 4.00 8.00
C VAL A 55 2.71 4.31 6.58
N GLY A 56 3.07 3.49 5.60
CA GLY A 56 2.60 3.68 4.24
C GLY A 56 2.90 2.48 3.34
N ILE A 57 2.13 2.37 2.27
CA ILE A 57 2.29 1.36 1.23
C ILE A 57 2.21 2.05 -0.12
N GLU A 58 3.14 1.73 -1.03
CA GLU A 58 3.17 2.23 -2.39
C GLU A 58 3.23 1.06 -3.37
N ALA A 59 2.29 1.01 -4.29
CA ALA A 59 2.33 0.13 -5.45
C ALA A 59 2.77 0.93 -6.68
N LEU A 60 3.84 0.51 -7.35
CA LEU A 60 4.32 1.17 -8.56
C LEU A 60 3.37 1.00 -9.75
N ASP A 61 2.83 -0.20 -9.89
CA ASP A 61 1.73 -0.50 -10.81
C ASP A 61 0.75 -1.43 -10.09
N VAL A 62 -0.45 -0.92 -9.81
CA VAL A 62 -1.47 -1.67 -9.08
C VAL A 62 -1.97 -2.89 -9.88
N SER A 63 -1.81 -2.91 -11.20
CA SER A 63 -2.20 -4.08 -12.01
C SER A 63 -1.33 -5.29 -11.78
N ASP A 64 -0.07 -5.08 -11.42
CA ASP A 64 0.88 -6.16 -11.22
C ASP A 64 0.59 -6.88 -9.91
N ILE A 65 -0.20 -6.27 -9.01
CA ILE A 65 -0.53 -6.84 -7.72
C ILE A 65 -1.35 -8.14 -7.87
N THR A 66 -0.73 -9.25 -7.48
CA THR A 66 -1.37 -10.56 -7.44
C THR A 66 -2.14 -10.78 -6.13
N ASP A 67 -3.09 -11.71 -6.14
CA ASP A 67 -3.83 -12.08 -4.91
C ASP A 67 -2.92 -12.74 -3.87
N GLU A 68 -1.82 -13.39 -4.29
CA GLU A 68 -0.81 -13.93 -3.37
C GLU A 68 -0.17 -12.81 -2.53
N TRP A 69 0.20 -11.71 -3.16
CA TRP A 69 0.78 -10.56 -2.47
C TRP A 69 -0.23 -9.85 -1.56
N LEU A 70 -1.49 -9.77 -1.97
CA LEU A 70 -2.55 -9.24 -1.12
C LEU A 70 -2.77 -10.10 0.13
N ASN A 71 -2.70 -11.43 0.00
CA ASN A 71 -2.79 -12.34 1.14
C ASN A 71 -1.56 -12.24 2.06
N ALA A 72 -0.36 -12.02 1.49
CA ALA A 72 0.83 -11.76 2.29
C ALA A 72 0.73 -10.44 3.05
N LEU A 73 0.09 -9.43 2.45
CA LEU A 73 -0.21 -8.15 3.10
C LEU A 73 -1.21 -8.33 4.25
N ASP A 74 -2.21 -9.19 4.10
CA ASP A 74 -3.16 -9.54 5.17
C ASP A 74 -2.50 -10.27 6.35
N ALA A 75 -1.33 -10.88 6.15
CA ALA A 75 -0.54 -11.48 7.22
C ALA A 75 0.29 -10.44 7.99
N LEU A 76 0.42 -9.22 7.46
CA LEU A 76 0.95 -8.08 8.21
C LEU A 76 -0.19 -7.53 9.08
N ASP A 77 0.07 -7.33 10.37
CA ASP A 77 -0.90 -6.77 11.33
C ASP A 77 -1.12 -5.27 11.10
N LEU A 78 -1.59 -4.92 9.91
CA LEU A 78 -1.84 -3.55 9.46
C LEU A 78 -3.13 -3.03 10.08
N PRO A 79 -3.20 -1.72 10.39
CA PRO A 79 -4.44 -1.12 10.83
C PRO A 79 -5.51 -1.24 9.76
N ARG A 80 -6.77 -1.39 10.20
CA ARG A 80 -7.91 -1.20 9.30
C ARG A 80 -8.07 0.26 8.93
N VAL A 81 -8.54 0.50 7.71
CA VAL A 81 -8.58 1.82 7.11
C VAL A 81 -9.98 2.19 6.64
N ASP A 82 -10.30 3.47 6.78
CA ASP A 82 -11.41 4.15 6.15
C ASP A 82 -10.87 4.91 4.94
N VAL A 83 -11.47 4.73 3.77
CA VAL A 83 -11.14 5.48 2.56
C VAL A 83 -12.42 6.16 2.03
N PRO A 84 -12.75 7.36 2.54
CA PRO A 84 -13.98 8.05 2.20
C PRO A 84 -14.14 8.32 0.70
N ASP A 85 -13.06 8.70 0.03
CA ASP A 85 -13.05 9.01 -1.41
C ASP A 85 -13.38 7.80 -2.28
N ALA A 86 -13.16 6.58 -1.77
CA ALA A 86 -13.49 5.32 -2.42
C ALA A 86 -14.77 4.68 -1.86
N GLY A 87 -15.44 5.32 -0.89
CA GLY A 87 -16.61 4.75 -0.21
C GLY A 87 -16.32 3.49 0.60
N LEU A 88 -15.06 3.27 1.00
CA LEU A 88 -14.67 2.14 1.83
C LEU A 88 -14.61 2.56 3.29
N ALA A 89 -15.17 1.74 4.17
CA ALA A 89 -15.13 1.97 5.61
C ALA A 89 -14.70 0.69 6.31
N ASP A 90 -13.72 0.82 7.20
CA ASP A 90 -13.29 -0.21 8.13
C ASP A 90 -12.83 -1.48 7.39
N VAL A 91 -11.99 -1.32 6.38
CA VAL A 91 -11.49 -2.41 5.51
C VAL A 91 -10.02 -2.72 5.77
N ALA A 92 -9.57 -3.91 5.35
CA ALA A 92 -8.16 -4.22 5.31
C ALA A 92 -7.45 -3.43 4.19
N VAL A 93 -6.15 -3.19 4.33
CA VAL A 93 -5.38 -2.50 3.28
C VAL A 93 -5.37 -3.28 1.97
N SER A 94 -5.38 -4.62 2.03
CA SER A 94 -5.49 -5.49 0.84
C SER A 94 -6.78 -5.25 0.06
N GLU A 95 -7.91 -5.02 0.73
CA GLU A 95 -9.19 -4.70 0.09
C GLU A 95 -9.13 -3.37 -0.65
N VAL A 96 -8.43 -2.38 -0.08
CA VAL A 96 -8.19 -1.09 -0.75
C VAL A 96 -7.38 -1.29 -2.02
N LEU A 97 -6.32 -2.12 -1.98
CA LEU A 97 -5.51 -2.43 -3.16
C LEU A 97 -6.27 -3.28 -4.19
N ARG A 98 -7.15 -4.20 -3.78
CA ARG A 98 -8.06 -4.94 -4.67
C ARG A 98 -8.98 -3.98 -5.42
N MET A 99 -9.58 -3.04 -4.71
CA MET A 99 -10.40 -1.98 -5.32
C MET A 99 -9.57 -1.13 -6.27
N ALA A 100 -8.41 -0.66 -5.82
CA ALA A 100 -7.51 0.17 -6.62
C ALA A 100 -7.09 -0.52 -7.93
N ARG A 101 -6.83 -1.84 -7.90
CA ARG A 101 -6.54 -2.67 -9.09
C ARG A 101 -7.67 -2.65 -10.12
N THR A 102 -8.92 -2.57 -9.67
CA THR A 102 -10.09 -2.48 -10.57
C THR A 102 -10.41 -1.06 -11.03
N THR A 103 -10.03 -0.05 -10.25
CA THR A 103 -10.40 1.35 -10.46
C THR A 103 -9.37 2.14 -11.23
N TYR A 104 -8.07 1.83 -11.05
CA TYR A 104 -6.96 2.57 -11.65
C TYR A 104 -6.22 1.65 -12.65
N PRO A 105 -6.60 1.66 -13.94
CA PRO A 105 -5.97 0.80 -14.93
C PRO A 105 -4.49 1.16 -15.13
N SER A 106 -3.69 0.13 -15.42
CA SER A 106 -2.24 0.25 -15.61
C SER A 106 -1.84 1.23 -16.70
N ARG A 107 -0.69 1.88 -16.50
CA ARG A 107 0.03 2.65 -17.51
C ARG A 107 0.43 1.83 -18.74
N TYR A 108 0.59 0.50 -18.60
CA TYR A 108 0.95 -0.42 -19.69
C TYR A 108 -0.25 -0.95 -20.47
N SER A 109 -1.47 -0.73 -19.99
CA SER A 109 -2.69 -1.26 -20.61
C SER A 109 -3.14 -0.49 -21.86
N ALA A 110 -2.47 0.63 -22.20
CA ALA A 110 -2.83 1.49 -23.33
C ALA A 110 -2.11 1.15 -24.66
N ALA A 111 -1.29 0.10 -24.73
CA ALA A 111 -0.54 -0.27 -25.93
C ALA A 111 -0.87 -1.69 -26.41
N SER A 112 -2.12 -1.95 -26.77
CA SER A 112 -2.50 -3.14 -27.55
C SER A 112 -3.80 -2.89 -28.32
N VAL A 113 -3.76 -1.99 -29.31
CA VAL A 113 -4.72 -1.98 -30.44
C VAL A 113 -3.96 -1.65 -31.72
#